data_AF-A0AAV8YGS1-F1
#
_entry.id   AF-A0AAV8YGS1-F1
#
_cell.length_a   1.000
_cell.length_b   1.000
_cell.length_c   1.000
_cell.angle_alpha   90.00
_cell.angle_beta   90.00
_cell.angle_gamma   90.00
#
_symmetry.space_group_name_H-M   'P 1'
#
loop_
_entity.id
_entity.type
_entity.pdbx_description
1 polymer ?
#
loop_
_entity_poly.entity_id
_entity_poly.type
_entity_poly.pdbx_seq_one_letter_code
_entity_poly.pdbx_strand_id
1 'polypeptide(L)'
;MLHKLQTEDKLEYNFFPNSTGFVQFRIKAANDAHIALSPAAAEVDPMYEVYIGGWGNSKSIIRKNRTKPEVAEEPTPGILNPNEFRGFWIRWQNRTISVGRENEIPPFLSWTDYEDVNIEYIGVCTGWGASGSWLIEPPRGGPVPSPGQPRPTRSASACWVPASGGQVPPSSFAGGEDNGEPVYVVRAQFGGGLIPGKLVPSHGQCYVPWGGTENPSPEYEVLGSPARAATSPPNALTAGQSEDGEPLYIGRVVHDGALTVGKVQPSHGVCYIPYGGQELSFPDYEILVQ
;
A
#
# COMPACT_ATOMS: atom_id res chain seq x y z
N MET A 1 10.53 1.44 16.85
CA MET A 1 10.23 2.23 18.08
C MET A 1 9.16 3.24 17.70
N LEU A 2 8.03 3.31 18.41
CA LEU A 2 7.00 4.34 18.20
C LEU A 2 7.64 5.72 18.29
N HIS A 3 7.45 6.57 17.27
CA HIS A 3 7.94 7.94 17.32
C HIS A 3 6.93 8.78 18.09
N LYS A 4 7.34 9.27 19.26
CA LYS A 4 6.52 10.14 20.11
C LYS A 4 6.90 11.59 19.83
N LEU A 5 5.91 12.41 19.51
CA LEU A 5 6.10 13.83 19.23
C LEU A 5 5.05 14.65 19.99
N GLN A 6 5.44 15.85 20.43
CA GLN A 6 4.54 16.87 20.93
C GLN A 6 4.53 18.04 19.96
N THR A 7 3.36 18.57 19.66
CA THR A 7 3.18 19.74 18.82
C THR A 7 2.50 20.83 19.63
N GLU A 8 3.04 22.04 19.54
CA GLU A 8 2.51 23.22 20.22
C GLU A 8 1.36 23.84 19.43
N ASP A 9 0.73 24.85 20.01
CA ASP A 9 -0.25 25.70 19.35
C ASP A 9 0.44 26.63 18.34
N LYS A 10 0.88 26.05 17.22
CA LYS A 10 1.49 26.75 16.09
C LYS A 10 1.49 25.88 14.84
N LEU A 11 1.31 26.52 13.69
CA LEU A 11 1.38 25.86 12.39
C LEU A 11 2.84 25.63 11.95
N GLU A 12 3.54 24.73 12.64
CA GLU A 12 4.93 24.37 12.33
C GLU A 12 5.05 22.86 12.16
N TYR A 13 5.25 22.41 10.92
CA TYR A 13 5.32 21.00 10.58
C TYR A 13 6.63 20.36 11.04
N ASN A 14 6.51 19.23 11.72
CA ASN A 14 7.61 18.33 11.99
C ASN A 14 7.64 17.26 10.90
N PHE A 15 8.62 17.34 10.01
CA PHE A 15 8.73 16.43 8.87
C PHE A 15 9.53 15.16 9.19
N PHE A 16 9.01 14.04 8.70
CA PHE A 16 9.61 12.72 8.80
C PHE A 16 9.64 12.07 7.42
N PRO A 17 10.75 11.39 7.06
CA PRO A 17 10.79 10.67 5.80
C PRO A 17 9.79 9.50 5.84
N ASN A 18 8.86 9.50 4.91
CA ASN A 18 7.91 8.43 4.70
C ASN A 18 7.48 8.38 3.22
N SER A 19 8.03 7.41 2.50
CA SER A 19 7.74 7.14 1.10
C SER A 19 6.96 5.84 0.91
N THR A 20 6.32 5.31 1.95
CA THR A 20 5.70 3.96 1.91
C THR A 20 4.30 3.94 1.32
N GLY A 21 3.72 5.08 0.96
CA GLY A 21 2.31 5.15 0.54
C GLY A 21 1.32 5.08 1.70
N PHE A 22 1.79 4.99 2.95
CA PHE A 22 0.95 4.78 4.11
C PHE A 22 1.55 5.35 5.39
N VAL A 23 0.72 5.95 6.23
CA VAL A 23 1.07 6.28 7.61
C VAL A 23 -0.07 5.88 8.52
N GLN A 24 0.27 5.26 9.64
CA GLN A 24 -0.64 5.06 10.77
C GLN A 24 -0.10 5.85 11.95
N PHE A 25 -0.98 6.56 12.62
CA PHE A 25 -0.63 7.35 13.79
C PHE A 25 -1.81 7.40 14.76
N ARG A 26 -1.50 7.67 16.03
CA ARG A 26 -2.49 8.05 17.02
C ARG A 26 -2.22 9.46 17.50
N ILE A 27 -3.27 10.24 17.72
CA ILE A 27 -3.17 11.59 18.24
C ILE A 27 -4.13 11.79 19.40
N LYS A 28 -3.69 12.54 20.41
CA LYS A 28 -4.53 13.12 21.45
C LYS A 28 -4.46 14.65 21.33
N ALA A 29 -5.55 15.27 20.90
CA ALA A 29 -5.69 16.71 20.65
C ALA A 29 -7.18 17.10 20.67
N ALA A 30 -7.51 18.35 20.98
CA ALA A 30 -8.89 18.82 20.99
C ALA A 30 -9.47 18.98 19.56
N ASN A 31 -8.64 19.40 18.61
CA ASN A 31 -8.99 19.79 17.24
C ASN A 31 -7.71 19.95 16.39
N ASP A 32 -7.90 20.19 15.09
CA ASP A 32 -6.90 20.67 14.13
C ASP A 32 -5.60 19.83 14.06
N ALA A 33 -5.74 18.52 13.86
CA ALA A 33 -4.60 17.67 13.50
C ALA A 33 -4.25 17.88 12.02
N HIS A 34 -3.06 18.39 11.73
CA HIS A 34 -2.62 18.69 10.38
C HIS A 34 -1.52 17.73 9.94
N ILE A 35 -1.71 17.14 8.76
CA ILE A 35 -0.75 16.23 8.14
C ILE A 35 -0.41 16.75 6.75
N ALA A 36 0.84 17.07 6.49
CA ALA A 36 1.36 17.42 5.18
C ALA A 36 1.93 16.17 4.50
N LEU A 37 1.64 16.00 3.21
CA LEU A 37 2.27 15.01 2.33
C LEU A 37 3.07 15.79 1.29
N SER A 38 4.39 15.61 1.28
CA SER A 38 5.30 16.47 0.50
C SER A 38 6.44 15.65 -0.15
N PRO A 39 6.96 16.08 -1.32
CA PRO A 39 8.19 15.53 -1.89
C PRO A 39 9.44 15.88 -1.09
N ALA A 40 9.40 16.86 -0.20
CA ALA A 40 10.55 17.26 0.62
C ALA A 40 10.17 17.44 2.10
N ALA A 41 11.18 17.52 2.98
CA ALA A 41 10.99 17.89 4.39
C ALA A 41 10.68 19.40 4.56
N ALA A 42 9.76 19.90 3.75
CA ALA A 42 9.36 21.30 3.67
C ALA A 42 7.96 21.41 3.03
N GLU A 43 7.32 22.54 3.25
CA GLU A 43 6.10 22.94 2.55
C GLU A 43 6.46 23.40 1.13
N VAL A 44 6.43 22.49 0.16
CA VAL A 44 6.79 22.75 -1.24
C VAL A 44 5.73 22.21 -2.18
N ASP A 45 5.41 22.96 -3.24
CA ASP A 45 4.47 22.48 -4.25
C ASP A 45 5.16 21.51 -5.24
N PRO A 46 4.46 20.46 -5.70
CA PRO A 46 3.12 20.07 -5.27
C PRO A 46 3.12 19.38 -3.89
N MET A 47 2.18 19.77 -3.02
CA MET A 47 1.94 19.14 -1.71
C MET A 47 0.46 18.96 -1.42
N TYR A 48 0.16 18.04 -0.51
CA TYR A 48 -1.18 17.85 0.04
C TYR A 48 -1.20 18.11 1.54
N GLU A 49 -2.34 18.57 2.02
CA GLU A 49 -2.61 18.77 3.43
C GLU A 49 -3.90 18.05 3.78
N VAL A 50 -3.82 17.17 4.78
CA VAL A 50 -4.97 16.51 5.38
C VAL A 50 -5.20 17.14 6.73
N TYR A 51 -6.39 17.72 6.95
CA TYR A 51 -6.79 18.16 8.27
C TYR A 51 -7.82 17.21 8.84
N ILE A 52 -7.59 16.74 10.06
CA ILE A 52 -8.52 15.89 10.80
C ILE A 52 -9.03 16.70 11.98
N GLY A 53 -10.36 16.80 12.12
CA GLY A 53 -10.98 17.56 13.20
C GLY A 53 -10.73 19.07 13.12
N GLY A 54 -10.73 19.63 11.91
CA GLY A 54 -10.67 21.07 11.68
C GLY A 54 -11.95 21.79 12.10
N TRP A 55 -11.90 23.14 12.11
CA TRP A 55 -13.03 24.02 12.50
C TRP A 55 -13.65 23.63 13.84
N GLY A 56 -12.81 23.54 14.87
CA GLY A 56 -13.26 23.13 16.20
C GLY A 56 -13.74 21.68 16.23
N ASN A 57 -13.03 20.77 15.55
CA ASN A 57 -13.33 19.34 15.54
C ASN A 57 -14.67 18.99 14.87
N SER A 58 -15.08 19.75 13.86
CA SER A 58 -16.36 19.55 13.15
C SER A 58 -16.22 18.84 11.80
N LYS A 59 -15.09 18.98 11.11
CA LYS A 59 -14.88 18.40 9.77
C LYS A 59 -13.42 18.04 9.47
N SER A 60 -13.22 17.26 8.42
CA SER A 60 -11.91 16.88 7.89
C SER A 60 -11.83 17.22 6.41
N ILE A 61 -10.64 17.61 5.92
CA ILE A 61 -10.45 18.08 4.54
C ILE A 61 -9.15 17.55 3.94
N ILE A 62 -9.10 17.51 2.61
CA ILE A 62 -7.86 17.40 1.82
C ILE A 62 -7.71 18.72 1.06
N ARG A 63 -6.52 19.31 1.09
CA ARG A 63 -6.16 20.52 0.36
C ARG A 63 -4.90 20.29 -0.46
N LYS A 64 -4.86 20.84 -1.66
CA LYS A 64 -3.68 20.79 -2.54
C LYS A 64 -3.02 22.17 -2.62
N ASN A 65 -1.69 22.20 -2.54
CA ASN A 65 -0.83 23.37 -2.73
C ASN A 65 -1.25 24.60 -1.90
N ARG A 66 -1.81 24.36 -0.69
CA ARG A 66 -2.31 25.42 0.20
C ARG A 66 -3.35 26.35 -0.45
N THR A 67 -4.02 25.89 -1.51
CA THR A 67 -5.00 26.64 -2.28
C THR A 67 -6.44 26.36 -1.84
N LYS A 68 -7.34 27.29 -2.12
CA LYS A 68 -8.79 27.13 -1.93
C LYS A 68 -9.50 27.09 -3.29
N PRO A 69 -10.64 26.39 -3.42
CA PRO A 69 -11.30 25.58 -2.39
C PRO A 69 -10.54 24.29 -2.08
N GLU A 70 -10.85 23.69 -0.93
CA GLU A 70 -10.38 22.37 -0.54
C GLU A 70 -10.84 21.32 -1.56
N VAL A 71 -10.02 20.30 -1.83
CA VAL A 71 -10.28 19.32 -2.90
C VAL A 71 -11.20 18.18 -2.44
N ALA A 72 -11.28 17.95 -1.12
CA ALA A 72 -12.27 17.11 -0.49
C ALA A 72 -12.60 17.61 0.92
N GLU A 73 -13.84 17.38 1.36
CA GLU A 73 -14.36 17.79 2.66
C GLU A 73 -15.39 16.77 3.15
N GLU A 74 -15.29 16.38 4.43
CA GLU A 74 -16.24 15.46 5.07
C GLU A 74 -16.56 15.92 6.50
N PRO A 75 -17.86 15.96 6.90
CA PRO A 75 -18.26 16.20 8.28
C PRO A 75 -17.75 15.08 9.21
N THR A 76 -17.00 15.46 10.24
CA THR A 76 -16.40 14.53 11.20
C THR A 76 -16.48 15.09 12.63
N PRO A 77 -17.69 15.33 13.16
CA PRO A 77 -17.85 15.97 14.46
C PRO A 77 -17.29 15.10 15.58
N GLY A 78 -16.45 15.70 16.42
CA GLY A 78 -15.86 15.03 17.57
C GLY A 78 -14.90 13.91 17.22
N ILE A 79 -14.26 13.95 16.04
CA ILE A 79 -13.36 12.88 15.58
C ILE A 79 -12.07 12.82 16.41
N LEU A 80 -11.54 13.97 16.85
CA LEU A 80 -10.42 14.07 17.79
C LEU A 80 -10.90 14.13 19.25
N ASN A 81 -10.00 13.86 20.20
CA ASN A 81 -10.29 13.91 21.63
C ASN A 81 -9.06 14.38 22.44
N PRO A 82 -9.20 15.36 23.36
CA PRO A 82 -8.07 15.87 24.14
C PRO A 82 -7.62 14.94 25.28
N ASN A 83 -8.46 13.98 25.67
CA ASN A 83 -8.25 13.12 26.84
C ASN A 83 -7.74 11.72 26.47
N GLU A 84 -7.94 11.27 25.23
CA GLU A 84 -7.56 9.93 24.78
C GLU A 84 -6.86 9.96 23.42
N PHE A 85 -6.00 8.97 23.17
CA PHE A 85 -5.43 8.77 21.84
C PHE A 85 -6.46 8.16 20.90
N ARG A 86 -6.64 8.76 19.73
CA ARG A 86 -7.42 8.20 18.63
C ARG A 86 -6.53 7.93 17.44
N GLY A 87 -6.70 6.75 16.86
CA GLY A 87 -5.89 6.27 15.76
C GLY A 87 -6.50 6.58 14.41
N PHE A 88 -5.61 6.89 13.46
CA PHE A 88 -5.95 7.19 12.08
C PHE A 88 -4.90 6.59 11.14
N TRP A 89 -5.30 6.42 9.89
CA TRP A 89 -4.40 6.07 8.82
C TRP A 89 -4.63 6.99 7.62
N ILE A 90 -3.54 7.29 6.90
CA ILE A 90 -3.57 7.98 5.61
C ILE A 90 -2.83 7.10 4.61
N ARG A 91 -3.42 6.88 3.45
CA ARG A 91 -2.85 6.12 2.34
C ARG A 91 -2.79 7.00 1.11
N TRP A 92 -1.65 7.02 0.42
CA TRP A 92 -1.48 7.68 -0.87
C TRP A 92 -0.97 6.65 -1.88
N GLN A 93 -1.83 6.26 -2.82
CA GLN A 93 -1.51 5.29 -3.86
C GLN A 93 -2.38 5.57 -5.09
N ASN A 94 -1.84 5.34 -6.30
CA ASN A 94 -2.58 5.52 -7.55
C ASN A 94 -3.22 6.92 -7.69
N ARG A 95 -2.52 7.96 -7.22
CA ARG A 95 -3.00 9.36 -7.13
C ARG A 95 -4.17 9.59 -6.16
N THR A 96 -4.62 8.56 -5.45
CA THR A 96 -5.67 8.66 -4.46
C THR A 96 -5.08 8.82 -3.07
N ILE A 97 -5.53 9.85 -2.35
CA ILE A 97 -5.28 10.05 -0.92
C ILE A 97 -6.54 9.64 -0.19
N SER A 98 -6.41 8.67 0.71
CA SER A 98 -7.52 8.16 1.52
C SER A 98 -7.15 8.25 3.01
N VAL A 99 -8.13 8.62 3.82
CA VAL A 99 -7.99 8.84 5.27
C VAL A 99 -9.05 8.02 5.99
N GLY A 100 -8.64 7.24 6.99
CA GLY A 100 -9.55 6.40 7.76
C GLY A 100 -9.19 6.34 9.24
N ARG A 101 -10.07 5.71 10.02
CA ARG A 101 -9.87 5.50 11.45
C ARG A 101 -9.12 4.18 11.68
N GLU A 102 -8.36 4.12 12.75
CA GLU A 102 -7.73 2.88 13.18
C GLU A 102 -8.78 1.79 13.40
N ASN A 103 -8.51 0.60 12.87
CA ASN A 103 -9.42 -0.56 12.84
C ASN A 103 -10.66 -0.42 11.95
N GLU A 104 -10.82 0.68 11.21
CA GLU A 104 -11.83 0.82 10.17
C GLU A 104 -11.18 0.62 8.79
N ILE A 105 -11.76 -0.27 7.98
CA ILE A 105 -11.34 -0.54 6.60
C ILE A 105 -11.77 0.60 5.66
N PRO A 106 -13.04 1.07 5.65
CA PRO A 106 -13.43 2.14 4.74
C PRO A 106 -12.81 3.48 5.15
N PRO A 107 -12.28 4.27 4.20
CA PRO A 107 -11.90 5.65 4.47
C PRO A 107 -13.13 6.50 4.76
N PHE A 108 -13.00 7.46 5.67
CA PHE A 108 -14.02 8.49 5.87
C PHE A 108 -13.81 9.71 4.98
N LEU A 109 -12.65 9.84 4.32
CA LEU A 109 -12.31 10.96 3.43
C LEU A 109 -11.36 10.46 2.35
N SER A 110 -11.63 10.80 1.09
CA SER A 110 -10.82 10.36 -0.04
C SER A 110 -10.86 11.36 -1.19
N TRP A 111 -9.75 11.46 -1.93
CA TRP A 111 -9.66 12.28 -3.13
C TRP A 111 -8.63 11.72 -4.11
N THR A 112 -8.89 11.83 -5.42
CA THR A 112 -7.98 11.37 -6.47
C THR A 112 -7.50 12.56 -7.31
N ASP A 113 -6.19 12.74 -7.36
CA ASP A 113 -5.55 13.73 -8.22
C ASP A 113 -5.42 13.19 -9.66
N TYR A 114 -5.32 14.11 -10.62
CA TYR A 114 -4.91 13.80 -11.98
C TYR A 114 -3.38 13.76 -12.11
N GLU A 115 -2.67 14.56 -11.30
CA GLU A 115 -1.21 14.62 -11.24
C GLU A 115 -0.64 13.48 -10.38
N ASP A 116 0.52 12.96 -10.80
CA ASP A 116 1.29 12.03 -9.98
C ASP A 116 2.33 12.81 -9.17
N VAL A 117 2.16 12.82 -7.85
CA VAL A 117 3.01 13.57 -6.92
C VAL A 117 3.77 12.58 -6.06
N ASN A 118 5.10 12.60 -6.19
CA ASN A 118 6.00 11.75 -5.41
C ASN A 118 6.09 12.26 -3.96
N ILE A 119 5.35 11.65 -3.05
CA ILE A 119 5.38 11.96 -1.61
C ILE A 119 6.50 11.15 -0.95
N GLU A 120 7.50 11.86 -0.41
CA GLU A 120 8.63 11.25 0.32
C GLU A 120 8.64 11.59 1.80
N TYR A 121 7.87 12.59 2.22
CA TYR A 121 7.82 13.09 3.58
C TYR A 121 6.39 13.28 4.05
N ILE A 122 6.19 12.96 5.32
CA ILE A 122 5.01 13.38 6.08
C ILE A 122 5.42 14.49 7.04
N GLY A 123 4.66 15.56 7.10
CA GLY A 123 4.76 16.58 8.14
C GLY A 123 3.58 16.44 9.09
N VAL A 124 3.80 16.55 10.40
CA VAL A 124 2.67 16.67 11.35
C VAL A 124 2.80 17.92 12.21
N CYS A 125 1.66 18.56 12.49
CA CYS A 125 1.52 19.63 13.47
C CYS A 125 0.08 19.70 13.98
N THR A 126 -0.14 20.46 15.04
CA THR A 126 -1.48 20.90 15.43
C THR A 126 -1.67 22.35 14.98
N GLY A 127 -2.84 22.66 14.43
CA GLY A 127 -3.18 24.02 14.01
C GLY A 127 -3.36 24.98 15.19
N TRP A 128 -3.61 26.26 14.87
CA TRP A 128 -3.85 27.28 15.88
C TRP A 128 -5.07 26.97 16.76
N GLY A 129 -4.94 27.15 18.07
CA GLY A 129 -5.93 26.79 19.08
C GLY A 129 -5.85 25.35 19.57
N ALA A 130 -4.85 24.57 19.15
CA ALA A 130 -4.68 23.17 19.55
C ALA A 130 -3.21 22.81 19.81
N SER A 131 -2.98 21.97 20.83
CA SER A 131 -1.72 21.24 21.01
C SER A 131 -2.01 19.74 20.93
N GLY A 132 -1.00 18.96 20.53
CA GLY A 132 -1.19 17.55 20.22
C GLY A 132 -0.06 16.66 20.71
N SER A 133 -0.43 15.52 21.30
CA SER A 133 0.49 14.40 21.51
C SER A 133 0.31 13.38 20.39
N TRP A 134 1.40 13.02 19.71
CA TRP A 134 1.39 12.12 18.57
C TRP A 134 2.17 10.83 18.87
N LEU A 135 1.61 9.71 18.43
CA LEU A 135 2.26 8.41 18.36
C LEU A 135 2.27 8.00 16.89
N ILE A 136 3.38 8.27 16.21
CA ILE A 136 3.53 7.90 14.81
C ILE A 136 4.13 6.50 14.78
N GLU A 137 3.44 5.56 14.15
CA GLU A 137 4.00 4.24 13.94
C GLU A 137 5.14 4.36 12.92
N PRO A 138 6.35 3.86 13.23
CA PRO A 138 7.37 3.77 12.21
C PRO A 138 6.82 2.90 11.07
N PRO A 139 7.21 3.17 9.82
CA PRO A 139 6.96 2.22 8.75
C PRO A 139 7.50 0.86 9.21
N ARG A 140 6.67 -0.18 9.25
CA ARG A 140 7.10 -1.49 9.79
C ARG A 140 8.22 -2.04 8.89
N GLY A 141 9.49 -1.81 9.29
CA GLY A 141 10.67 -2.31 8.58
C GLY A 141 12.01 -1.69 9.03
N GLY A 142 12.74 -2.40 9.91
CA GLY A 142 14.21 -2.35 10.06
C GLY A 142 14.84 -1.25 10.97
N PRO A 143 16.01 -1.52 11.59
CA PRO A 143 16.66 -0.63 12.56
C PRO A 143 17.38 0.56 11.89
N VAL A 144 17.53 1.64 12.66
CA VAL A 144 18.24 2.88 12.29
C VAL A 144 19.73 2.55 12.02
N PRO A 145 20.33 2.98 10.89
CA PRO A 145 21.74 2.72 10.64
C PRO A 145 22.63 3.65 11.47
N SER A 146 23.63 3.07 12.14
CA SER A 146 24.71 3.80 12.82
C SER A 146 25.63 4.50 11.80
N PRO A 147 26.14 5.70 12.11
CA PRO A 147 26.99 6.44 11.18
C PRO A 147 28.38 5.81 11.08
N GLY A 148 28.80 5.43 9.87
CA GLY A 148 30.21 5.12 9.59
C GLY A 148 30.56 3.93 8.69
N GLN A 149 29.60 3.21 8.08
CA GLN A 149 29.95 2.15 7.11
C GLN A 149 29.69 2.59 5.66
N PRO A 150 30.61 2.28 4.71
CA PRO A 150 30.42 2.56 3.30
C PRO A 150 29.24 1.72 2.77
N ARG A 151 28.32 2.40 2.08
CA ARG A 151 27.06 1.84 1.56
C ARG A 151 27.37 0.85 0.42
N PRO A 152 27.03 -0.45 0.52
CA PRO A 152 27.06 -1.30 -0.65
C PRO A 152 25.89 -0.89 -1.56
N THR A 153 26.18 -0.56 -2.80
CA THR A 153 25.21 -0.43 -3.89
C THR A 153 24.59 -1.80 -4.15
N ARG A 154 23.32 -2.01 -3.78
CA ARG A 154 22.58 -3.22 -4.14
C ARG A 154 21.14 -2.90 -4.57
N SER A 155 20.81 -3.45 -5.73
CA SER A 155 19.57 -3.32 -6.50
C SER A 155 18.31 -3.72 -5.74
N ALA A 156 17.18 -3.12 -6.11
CA ALA A 156 15.85 -3.46 -5.63
C ALA A 156 15.29 -4.67 -6.39
N SER A 157 14.79 -5.68 -5.66
CA SER A 157 14.02 -6.79 -6.21
C SER A 157 12.89 -7.11 -5.23
N ALA A 158 11.68 -7.36 -5.74
CA ALA A 158 10.54 -7.79 -4.94
C ALA A 158 10.90 -8.98 -4.05
N CYS A 159 10.38 -9.03 -2.81
CA CYS A 159 10.72 -10.11 -1.88
C CYS A 159 9.66 -11.21 -1.96
N TRP A 160 10.07 -12.41 -2.33
CA TRP A 160 9.22 -13.60 -2.28
C TRP A 160 9.40 -14.26 -0.92
N VAL A 161 8.30 -14.43 -0.18
CA VAL A 161 8.34 -14.91 1.21
C VAL A 161 7.66 -16.27 1.28
N PRO A 162 8.35 -17.35 1.71
CA PRO A 162 7.74 -18.67 1.86
C PRO A 162 6.56 -18.67 2.84
N ALA A 163 5.49 -19.36 2.47
CA ALA A 163 4.30 -19.56 3.29
C ALA A 163 3.59 -20.87 2.92
N SER A 164 2.64 -21.27 3.75
CA SER A 164 1.82 -22.46 3.54
C SER A 164 0.50 -22.37 4.29
N GLY A 165 -0.46 -23.25 3.97
CA GLY A 165 -1.67 -23.43 4.78
C GLY A 165 -2.56 -22.17 4.89
N GLY A 166 -2.64 -21.36 3.83
CA GLY A 166 -3.41 -20.11 3.83
C GLY A 166 -2.74 -18.93 4.54
N GLN A 167 -1.55 -19.13 5.10
CA GLN A 167 -0.81 -18.05 5.76
C GLN A 167 -0.39 -16.99 4.76
N VAL A 168 -0.54 -15.73 5.18
CA VAL A 168 -0.10 -14.55 4.45
C VAL A 168 0.94 -13.84 5.30
N PRO A 169 2.20 -13.78 4.86
CA PRO A 169 3.25 -13.05 5.57
C PRO A 169 2.90 -11.56 5.73
N PRO A 170 3.29 -10.92 6.84
CA PRO A 170 3.14 -9.47 7.00
C PRO A 170 3.83 -8.71 5.86
N SER A 171 3.18 -7.69 5.29
CA SER A 171 3.66 -6.89 4.13
C SER A 171 3.49 -7.54 2.75
N SER A 172 2.64 -8.58 2.66
CA SER A 172 2.20 -9.15 1.38
C SER A 172 1.25 -8.21 0.64
N PHE A 173 1.39 -8.13 -0.69
CA PHE A 173 0.55 -7.30 -1.54
C PHE A 173 -0.76 -8.03 -1.89
N ALA A 174 -1.91 -7.46 -1.51
CA ALA A 174 -3.22 -7.92 -1.99
C ALA A 174 -3.42 -7.39 -3.42
N GLY A 175 -3.32 -8.30 -4.40
CA GLY A 175 -3.42 -7.99 -5.83
C GLY A 175 -4.85 -7.83 -6.33
N GLY A 176 -5.84 -8.27 -5.56
CA GLY A 176 -7.25 -8.17 -5.92
C GLY A 176 -8.19 -8.53 -4.77
N GLU A 177 -9.48 -8.70 -5.08
CA GLU A 177 -10.54 -9.03 -4.14
C GLU A 177 -11.54 -10.00 -4.80
N ASP A 178 -11.90 -11.04 -4.07
CA ASP A 178 -12.88 -12.06 -4.47
C ASP A 178 -13.89 -12.23 -3.33
N ASN A 179 -15.16 -11.92 -3.58
CA ASN A 179 -16.26 -12.03 -2.61
C ASN A 179 -16.00 -11.34 -1.24
N GLY A 180 -15.30 -10.19 -1.25
CA GLY A 180 -14.95 -9.45 -0.04
C GLY A 180 -13.71 -9.96 0.69
N GLU A 181 -13.02 -10.96 0.14
CA GLU A 181 -11.74 -11.45 0.63
C GLU A 181 -10.56 -11.02 -0.25
N PRO A 182 -9.42 -10.66 0.34
CA PRO A 182 -8.25 -10.25 -0.42
C PRO A 182 -7.61 -11.43 -1.17
N VAL A 183 -7.27 -11.20 -2.43
CA VAL A 183 -6.52 -12.12 -3.29
C VAL A 183 -5.04 -11.71 -3.30
N TYR A 184 -4.14 -12.60 -2.89
CA TYR A 184 -2.70 -12.37 -2.88
C TYR A 184 -2.00 -13.00 -4.07
N VAL A 185 -0.92 -12.35 -4.52
CA VAL A 185 -0.03 -12.90 -5.54
C VAL A 185 0.90 -13.89 -4.89
N VAL A 186 0.96 -15.10 -5.45
CA VAL A 186 1.89 -16.14 -5.04
C VAL A 186 2.64 -16.70 -6.24
N ARG A 187 3.65 -17.52 -5.95
CA ARG A 187 4.21 -18.48 -6.90
C ARG A 187 4.44 -19.83 -6.21
N ALA A 188 4.29 -20.92 -6.95
CA ALA A 188 4.55 -22.26 -6.45
C ALA A 188 5.26 -23.12 -7.50
N GLN A 189 6.06 -24.09 -7.04
CA GLN A 189 6.69 -25.06 -7.93
C GLN A 189 5.63 -26.05 -8.41
N PHE A 190 5.36 -26.09 -9.72
CA PHE A 190 4.35 -26.97 -10.31
C PHE A 190 4.71 -27.33 -11.75
N GLY A 191 4.54 -28.61 -12.14
CA GLY A 191 4.78 -29.05 -13.52
C GLY A 191 6.21 -28.79 -14.03
N GLY A 192 7.23 -28.80 -13.15
CA GLY A 192 8.61 -28.49 -13.52
C GLY A 192 8.95 -26.99 -13.63
N GLY A 193 7.95 -26.10 -13.57
CA GLY A 193 8.12 -24.65 -13.56
C GLY A 193 7.83 -24.01 -12.20
N LEU A 194 8.22 -22.75 -12.06
CA LEU A 194 7.83 -21.89 -10.94
C LEU A 194 6.69 -20.99 -11.42
N ILE A 195 5.46 -21.28 -11.01
CA ILE A 195 4.25 -20.76 -11.64
C ILE A 195 3.58 -19.70 -10.75
N PRO A 196 3.36 -18.48 -11.24
CA PRO A 196 2.58 -17.46 -10.53
C PRO A 196 1.10 -17.84 -10.43
N GLY A 197 0.47 -17.50 -9.31
CA GLY A 197 -0.92 -17.85 -9.03
C GLY A 197 -1.57 -16.94 -8.00
N LYS A 198 -2.72 -17.39 -7.48
CA LYS A 198 -3.54 -16.66 -6.51
C LYS A 198 -3.63 -17.38 -5.17
N LEU A 199 -3.79 -16.61 -4.11
CA LEU A 199 -4.13 -17.10 -2.78
C LEU A 199 -5.32 -16.32 -2.24
N VAL A 200 -6.36 -17.05 -1.84
CA VAL A 200 -7.45 -16.55 -0.99
C VAL A 200 -7.24 -17.19 0.39
N PRO A 201 -6.97 -16.41 1.46
CA PRO A 201 -6.52 -16.97 2.73
C PRO A 201 -7.46 -18.01 3.34
N SER A 202 -8.77 -17.81 3.21
CA SER A 202 -9.79 -18.73 3.75
C SER A 202 -9.75 -20.12 3.11
N HIS A 203 -9.20 -20.26 1.90
CA HIS A 203 -9.12 -21.54 1.20
C HIS A 203 -8.01 -22.45 1.75
N GLY A 204 -7.09 -21.93 2.58
CA GLY A 204 -6.03 -22.71 3.21
C GLY A 204 -4.93 -23.21 2.26
N GLN A 205 -4.98 -22.85 0.97
CA GLN A 205 -4.02 -23.25 -0.05
C GLN A 205 -4.02 -22.22 -1.19
N CYS A 206 -2.95 -22.19 -1.99
CA CYS A 206 -2.89 -21.36 -3.19
C CYS A 206 -3.26 -22.16 -4.44
N TYR A 207 -3.48 -21.44 -5.55
CA TYR A 207 -3.87 -22.03 -6.83
C TYR A 207 -2.97 -21.49 -7.94
N VAL A 208 -2.44 -22.40 -8.77
CA VAL A 208 -1.64 -22.07 -9.95
C VAL A 208 -2.29 -22.58 -11.24
N PRO A 209 -2.33 -21.76 -12.31
CA PRO A 209 -2.84 -22.16 -13.61
C PRO A 209 -1.77 -22.95 -14.39
N TRP A 210 -2.05 -24.23 -14.69
CA TRP A 210 -1.15 -25.08 -15.47
C TRP A 210 -1.91 -26.23 -16.14
N GLY A 211 -1.61 -26.49 -17.42
CA GLY A 211 -2.15 -27.65 -18.15
C GLY A 211 -3.65 -27.63 -18.39
N GLY A 212 -4.28 -26.45 -18.44
CA GLY A 212 -5.74 -26.31 -18.60
C GLY A 212 -6.53 -26.39 -17.29
N THR A 213 -5.87 -26.57 -16.14
CA THR A 213 -6.52 -26.75 -14.83
C THR A 213 -6.07 -25.71 -13.80
N GLU A 214 -6.94 -25.46 -12.82
CA GLU A 214 -6.59 -24.77 -11.57
C GLU A 214 -6.00 -25.80 -10.59
N ASN A 215 -4.73 -25.67 -10.27
CA ASN A 215 -4.02 -26.66 -9.47
C ASN A 215 -3.76 -26.14 -8.04
N PRO A 216 -4.25 -26.82 -7.00
CA PRO A 216 -3.98 -26.43 -5.62
C PRO A 216 -2.54 -26.76 -5.21
N SER A 217 -1.87 -25.84 -4.50
CA SER A 217 -0.58 -26.09 -3.86
C SER A 217 -0.57 -25.62 -2.40
N PRO A 218 -0.20 -26.50 -1.43
CA PRO A 218 -0.15 -26.14 -0.02
C PRO A 218 1.10 -25.33 0.35
N GLU A 219 2.17 -25.41 -0.45
CA GLU A 219 3.43 -24.70 -0.27
C GLU A 219 3.63 -23.69 -1.40
N TYR A 220 3.99 -22.47 -1.04
CA TYR A 220 4.10 -21.35 -1.99
C TYR A 220 4.98 -20.22 -1.43
N GLU A 221 5.33 -19.27 -2.28
CA GLU A 221 5.91 -18.00 -1.87
C GLU A 221 4.91 -16.88 -2.16
N VAL A 222 4.70 -15.98 -1.19
CA VAL A 222 3.83 -14.81 -1.35
C VAL A 222 4.68 -13.61 -1.76
N LEU A 223 4.17 -12.82 -2.69
CA LEU A 223 4.82 -11.59 -3.10
C LEU A 223 4.68 -10.52 -2.01
N GLY A 224 5.81 -10.20 -1.38
CA GLY A 224 5.98 -9.09 -0.45
C GLY A 224 6.56 -7.85 -1.12
N SER A 225 6.37 -6.70 -0.49
CA SER A 225 7.01 -5.46 -0.94
C SER A 225 8.54 -5.52 -0.76
N PRO A 226 9.33 -5.02 -1.73
CA PRO A 226 10.78 -4.94 -1.55
C PRO A 226 11.13 -4.04 -0.36
N ALA A 227 11.99 -4.52 0.55
CA ALA A 227 12.58 -3.67 1.57
C ALA A 227 13.54 -2.66 0.89
N ARG A 228 13.12 -1.40 0.76
CA ARG A 228 13.86 -0.18 0.33
C ARG A 228 15.20 -0.39 -0.41
N ALA A 229 15.20 -0.16 -1.72
CA ALA A 229 16.31 0.49 -2.42
C ALA A 229 15.77 1.30 -3.61
N ALA A 230 16.40 2.45 -3.86
CA ALA A 230 15.95 3.49 -4.78
C ALA A 230 16.18 3.14 -6.28
N THR A 231 15.25 3.65 -7.10
CA THR A 231 15.30 3.94 -8.55
C THR A 231 15.62 2.83 -9.56
N SER A 232 14.64 2.43 -10.39
CA SER A 232 14.55 2.74 -11.85
C SER A 232 13.53 1.81 -12.59
N PRO A 233 12.73 2.29 -13.57
CA PRO A 233 11.89 1.48 -14.49
C PRO A 233 12.74 1.00 -15.70
N PRO A 234 12.25 0.27 -16.74
CA PRO A 234 10.89 -0.24 -17.05
C PRO A 234 10.90 -1.75 -17.40
N ASN A 235 10.28 -2.65 -16.62
CA ASN A 235 10.07 -4.04 -17.06
C ASN A 235 8.94 -4.72 -16.26
N ALA A 236 8.24 -5.67 -16.88
CA ALA A 236 7.33 -6.56 -16.17
C ALA A 236 8.12 -7.37 -15.12
N LEU A 237 7.57 -7.51 -13.90
CA LEU A 237 8.23 -8.24 -12.83
C LEU A 237 8.23 -9.74 -13.16
N THR A 238 9.39 -10.33 -13.48
CA THR A 238 9.52 -11.78 -13.66
C THR A 238 9.21 -12.47 -12.34
N ALA A 239 8.11 -13.22 -12.31
CA ALA A 239 7.57 -13.85 -11.12
C ALA A 239 7.80 -15.36 -11.09
N GLY A 240 8.17 -15.94 -12.23
CA GLY A 240 8.35 -17.37 -12.38
C GLY A 240 9.01 -17.73 -13.70
N GLN A 241 9.12 -19.03 -13.97
CA GLN A 241 9.61 -19.57 -15.24
C GLN A 241 8.80 -20.82 -15.60
N SER A 242 8.52 -21.01 -16.88
CA SER A 242 7.89 -22.23 -17.42
C SER A 242 8.83 -23.44 -17.35
N GLU A 243 8.33 -24.62 -17.71
CA GLU A 243 9.12 -25.85 -17.84
C GLU A 243 10.26 -25.74 -18.86
N ASP A 244 10.10 -24.91 -19.90
CA ASP A 244 11.10 -24.63 -20.93
C ASP A 244 12.03 -23.46 -20.56
N GLY A 245 11.90 -22.90 -19.35
CA GLY A 245 12.67 -21.75 -18.87
C GLY A 245 12.19 -20.39 -19.40
N GLU A 246 11.00 -20.32 -20.02
CA GLU A 246 10.40 -19.05 -20.45
C GLU A 246 10.03 -18.21 -19.22
N PRO A 247 10.41 -16.92 -19.14
CA PRO A 247 10.03 -16.06 -18.03
C PRO A 247 8.50 -15.86 -17.99
N LEU A 248 7.93 -16.04 -16.79
CA LEU A 248 6.52 -15.80 -16.51
C LEU A 248 6.35 -14.51 -15.69
N TYR A 249 5.30 -13.77 -16.00
CA TYR A 249 4.98 -12.51 -15.33
C TYR A 249 3.64 -12.59 -14.60
N ILE A 250 3.32 -11.59 -13.79
CA ILE A 250 2.04 -11.51 -13.08
C ILE A 250 1.10 -10.64 -13.88
N GLY A 251 -0.08 -11.18 -14.18
CA GLY A 251 -1.19 -10.43 -14.74
C GLY A 251 -2.34 -10.33 -13.76
N ARG A 252 -3.20 -9.33 -13.96
CA ARG A 252 -4.44 -9.14 -13.23
C ARG A 252 -5.59 -8.90 -14.21
N VAL A 253 -6.73 -9.52 -13.91
CA VAL A 253 -7.95 -9.45 -14.73
C VAL A 253 -9.16 -9.29 -13.83
N VAL A 254 -10.21 -8.67 -14.36
CA VAL A 254 -11.55 -8.70 -13.76
C VAL A 254 -12.30 -9.88 -14.38
N HIS A 255 -12.74 -10.84 -13.56
CA HIS A 255 -13.53 -11.98 -13.99
C HIS A 255 -14.64 -12.26 -12.98
N ASP A 256 -15.88 -12.38 -13.47
CA ASP A 256 -17.08 -12.67 -12.64
C ASP A 256 -17.28 -11.69 -11.46
N GLY A 257 -16.95 -10.41 -11.68
CA GLY A 257 -17.04 -9.37 -10.66
C GLY A 257 -15.88 -9.34 -9.65
N ALA A 258 -14.99 -10.33 -9.68
CA ALA A 258 -13.79 -10.39 -8.85
C ALA A 258 -12.57 -9.85 -9.61
N LEU A 259 -11.70 -9.14 -8.89
CA LEU A 259 -10.39 -8.74 -9.39
C LEU A 259 -9.38 -9.82 -8.97
N THR A 260 -8.79 -10.54 -9.92
CA THR A 260 -7.98 -11.72 -9.64
C THR A 260 -6.68 -11.73 -10.45
N VAL A 261 -5.71 -12.52 -10.00
CA VAL A 261 -4.33 -12.52 -10.51
C VAL A 261 -3.93 -13.88 -11.07
N GLY A 262 -2.95 -13.87 -11.98
CA GLY A 262 -2.46 -15.08 -12.62
C GLY A 262 -1.15 -14.91 -13.40
N LYS A 263 -0.89 -15.87 -14.28
CA LYS A 263 0.34 -16.02 -15.07
C LYS A 263 0.20 -15.33 -16.41
N VAL A 264 1.09 -14.39 -16.74
CA VAL A 264 1.27 -13.92 -18.13
C VAL A 264 2.40 -14.70 -18.77
N GLN A 265 2.11 -15.34 -19.90
CA GLN A 265 3.09 -16.05 -20.70
C GLN A 265 3.29 -15.33 -22.04
N PRO A 266 4.44 -14.65 -22.24
CA PRO A 266 4.66 -13.79 -23.41
C PRO A 266 4.48 -14.49 -24.75
N SER A 267 4.99 -15.71 -24.89
CA SER A 267 4.89 -16.50 -26.12
C SER A 267 3.45 -16.81 -26.52
N HIS A 268 2.53 -16.87 -25.55
CA HIS A 268 1.11 -17.12 -25.77
C HIS A 268 0.30 -15.82 -25.91
N GLY A 269 0.85 -14.68 -25.46
CA GLY A 269 0.21 -13.36 -25.56
C GLY A 269 -1.00 -13.17 -24.64
N VAL A 270 -1.19 -14.01 -23.62
CA VAL A 270 -2.36 -14.00 -22.74
C VAL A 270 -1.99 -14.07 -21.26
N CYS A 271 -2.91 -13.64 -20.40
CA CYS A 271 -2.91 -13.91 -18.96
C CYS A 271 -3.80 -15.14 -18.67
N TYR A 272 -3.26 -16.12 -17.97
CA TYR A 272 -3.98 -17.27 -17.45
C TYR A 272 -4.31 -17.08 -15.98
N ILE A 273 -5.57 -17.23 -15.60
CA ILE A 273 -5.98 -17.29 -14.19
C ILE A 273 -6.50 -18.68 -13.83
N PRO A 274 -6.23 -19.13 -12.60
CA PRO A 274 -6.94 -20.27 -12.04
C PRO A 274 -8.33 -19.80 -11.58
N TYR A 275 -9.42 -20.44 -12.03
CA TYR A 275 -10.78 -20.13 -11.58
C TYR A 275 -11.72 -21.32 -11.80
N GLY A 276 -12.53 -21.68 -10.79
CA GLY A 276 -13.58 -22.69 -10.91
C GLY A 276 -13.07 -24.09 -11.29
N GLY A 277 -11.84 -24.45 -10.91
CA GLY A 277 -11.20 -25.71 -11.29
C GLY A 277 -10.49 -25.70 -12.65
N GLN A 278 -10.54 -24.58 -13.39
CA GLN A 278 -9.98 -24.46 -14.74
C GLN A 278 -8.90 -23.38 -14.83
N GLU A 279 -8.03 -23.52 -15.83
CA GLU A 279 -7.14 -22.45 -16.29
C GLU A 279 -7.86 -21.67 -17.40
N LEU A 280 -8.18 -20.40 -17.14
CA LEU A 280 -8.89 -19.52 -18.08
C LEU A 280 -7.91 -18.51 -18.69
N SER A 281 -7.98 -18.29 -20.01
CA SER A 281 -7.08 -17.37 -20.73
C SER A 281 -7.75 -16.05 -21.09
N PHE A 282 -7.04 -14.94 -20.89
CA PHE A 282 -7.50 -13.58 -21.13
C PHE A 282 -6.50 -12.81 -22.00
N PRO A 283 -6.92 -12.25 -23.15
CA PRO A 283 -6.06 -11.43 -23.99
C PRO A 283 -5.88 -10.01 -23.46
N ASP A 284 -6.87 -9.48 -22.73
CA ASP A 284 -6.84 -8.18 -22.09
C ASP A 284 -6.56 -8.34 -20.59
N TYR A 285 -5.46 -7.74 -20.12
CA TYR A 285 -5.01 -7.86 -18.73
C TYR A 285 -4.12 -6.67 -18.33
N GLU A 286 -4.03 -6.40 -17.04
CA GLU A 286 -3.01 -5.53 -16.47
C GLU A 286 -1.78 -6.37 -16.10
N ILE A 287 -0.57 -5.85 -16.34
CA ILE A 287 0.68 -6.55 -15.97
C ILE A 287 1.33 -5.86 -14.78
N LEU A 288 1.81 -6.65 -13.81
CA LEU A 288 2.60 -6.11 -12.71
C LEU A 288 3.99 -5.73 -13.21
N VAL A 289 4.29 -4.44 -13.16
CA VAL A 289 5.58 -3.86 -13.52
C VAL A 289 6.38 -3.49 -12.27
N GLN A 290 7.71 -3.43 -12.42
CA GLN A 290 8.64 -3.00 -11.36
C GLN A 290 8.82 -1.49 -11.32
#